data_AF-A0A2K0U0J8-F1
#
_entry.id   AF-A0A2K0U0J8-F1
#
_cell.length_a   1.000
_cell.length_b   1.000
_cell.length_c   1.000
_cell.angle_alpha   90.00
_cell.angle_beta   90.00
_cell.angle_gamma   90.00
#
_symmetry.space_group_name_H-M   'P 1'
#
loop_
_entity.id
_entity.type
_entity.pdbx_description
1 polymer ?
#
loop_
_entity_poly.entity_id
_entity_poly.type
_entity_poly.pdbx_seq_one_letter_code
_entity_poly.pdbx_strand_id
1 'polypeptide(L)'
;MILEGTAGTTSGDGLANCINQSGRSDVSAFYRAARIYNSGSISKTGQLQNGIATHCYASDIANRLTGWVNARNGCNCDGNPGSCGITTN
;
A
#
# COMPACT_ATOMS: atom_id res chain seq x y z
N MET A 1 -2.68 -14.27 -12.88
CA MET A 1 -3.25 -13.07 -12.22
C MET A 1 -3.51 -13.25 -10.72
N ILE A 2 -4.41 -14.12 -10.25
CA ILE A 2 -4.63 -14.29 -8.79
C ILE A 2 -3.45 -15.01 -8.11
N LEU A 3 -3.07 -16.19 -8.63
CA LEU A 3 -1.97 -16.99 -8.05
C LEU A 3 -0.66 -16.21 -8.02
N GLU A 4 -0.30 -15.59 -9.14
CA GLU A 4 0.94 -14.81 -9.25
C GLU A 4 0.91 -13.56 -8.36
N GLY A 5 -0.26 -12.91 -8.22
CA GLY A 5 -0.40 -11.76 -7.34
C GLY A 5 -0.28 -12.11 -5.85
N THR A 6 -0.65 -13.32 -5.45
CA THR A 6 -0.56 -13.77 -4.05
C THR A 6 0.77 -14.44 -3.73
N ALA A 7 1.22 -15.37 -4.58
CA ALA A 7 2.41 -16.19 -4.37
C ALA A 7 3.69 -15.60 -5.00
N GLY A 8 3.55 -14.69 -5.96
CA GLY A 8 4.67 -14.11 -6.70
C GLY A 8 4.97 -14.85 -7.99
N THR A 9 6.02 -14.37 -8.66
CA THR A 9 6.56 -14.92 -9.92
C THR A 9 8.06 -15.12 -9.77
N THR A 10 8.72 -15.63 -10.81
CA THR A 10 10.19 -15.71 -10.86
C THR A 10 10.87 -14.33 -10.85
N SER A 11 10.14 -13.28 -11.23
CA SER A 11 10.69 -11.94 -11.48
C SER A 11 10.12 -10.86 -10.56
N GLY A 12 9.23 -11.23 -9.64
CA GLY A 12 8.53 -10.24 -8.82
C GLY A 12 7.76 -10.87 -7.67
N ASP A 13 7.71 -10.12 -6.57
CA ASP A 13 7.07 -10.52 -5.32
C ASP A 13 5.54 -10.56 -5.42
N GLY A 14 4.94 -11.57 -4.79
CA GLY A 14 3.51 -11.58 -4.49
C GLY A 14 3.21 -10.99 -3.13
N LEU A 15 1.92 -10.85 -2.81
CA LEU A 15 1.49 -10.30 -1.52
C LEU A 15 2.07 -11.06 -0.31
N ALA A 16 2.21 -12.40 -0.41
CA ALA A 16 2.83 -13.20 0.66
C ALA A 16 4.28 -12.79 0.92
N ASN A 17 5.06 -12.53 -0.13
CA ASN A 17 6.43 -12.03 -0.01
C ASN A 17 6.44 -10.63 0.62
N CYS A 18 5.53 -9.74 0.22
CA CYS A 18 5.42 -8.40 0.81
C CYS A 18 5.08 -8.44 2.31
N ILE A 19 4.30 -9.43 2.78
CA ILE A 19 4.02 -9.65 4.21
C ILE A 19 5.30 -10.01 4.96
N ASN A 20 6.12 -10.92 4.40
CA ASN A 20 7.42 -11.27 5.00
C ASN A 20 8.37 -10.07 5.04
N GLN A 21 8.35 -9.23 3.99
CA GLN A 21 9.16 -8.00 3.92
C GLN A 21 8.65 -6.87 4.82
N SER A 22 7.42 -6.96 5.33
CA SER A 22 6.83 -5.91 6.16
C SER A 22 7.63 -5.65 7.44
N GLY A 23 8.37 -6.65 7.95
CA GLY A 23 9.12 -6.55 9.20
C GLY A 23 8.24 -6.44 10.45
N ARG A 24 6.98 -6.91 10.37
CA ARG A 24 6.02 -6.93 11.48
C ARG A 24 5.33 -8.30 11.55
N SER A 25 4.90 -8.68 12.74
CA SER A 25 4.15 -9.92 13.02
C SER A 25 2.72 -9.67 13.50
N ASP A 26 2.38 -8.41 13.80
CA ASP A 26 1.03 -7.98 14.14
C ASP A 26 0.23 -7.55 12.89
N VAL A 27 -1.00 -7.09 13.09
CA VAL A 27 -1.91 -6.66 12.00
C VAL A 27 -1.32 -5.59 11.08
N SER A 28 -0.36 -4.79 11.55
CA SER A 28 0.33 -3.78 10.73
C SER A 28 1.14 -4.41 9.59
N ALA A 29 1.48 -5.69 9.67
CA ALA A 29 2.14 -6.44 8.60
C ALA A 29 1.32 -6.38 7.30
N PHE A 30 -0.01 -6.50 7.38
CA PHE A 30 -0.88 -6.48 6.21
C PHE A 30 -0.94 -5.10 5.55
N TYR A 31 -1.02 -4.03 6.34
CA TYR A 31 -1.06 -2.66 5.81
C TYR A 31 0.28 -2.25 5.19
N ARG A 32 1.39 -2.68 5.81
CA ARG A 32 2.74 -2.48 5.29
C ARG A 32 2.98 -3.29 4.02
N ALA A 33 2.52 -4.54 3.98
CA ALA A 33 2.56 -5.36 2.78
C ALA A 33 1.80 -4.72 1.62
N ALA A 34 0.60 -4.17 1.87
CA ALA A 34 -0.16 -3.45 0.84
C ALA A 34 0.62 -2.25 0.28
N ARG A 35 1.32 -1.50 1.14
CA ARG A 35 2.21 -0.41 0.70
C ARG A 35 3.38 -0.92 -0.15
N ILE A 36 4.06 -1.99 0.28
CA ILE A 36 5.16 -2.60 -0.48
C ILE A 36 4.63 -3.12 -1.83
N TYR A 37 3.50 -3.80 -1.86
CA TYR A 37 2.90 -4.31 -3.09
C TYR A 37 2.57 -3.19 -4.09
N ASN A 38 2.12 -2.03 -3.60
CA ASN A 38 1.81 -0.86 -4.43
C ASN A 38 3.06 -0.16 -5.02
N SER A 39 4.25 -0.36 -4.45
CA SER A 39 5.37 0.58 -4.70
C SER A 39 6.79 0.06 -4.51
N GLY A 40 6.94 -1.18 -4.06
CA GLY A 40 8.20 -1.82 -3.72
C GLY A 40 8.84 -1.41 -2.40
N SER A 41 8.30 -0.45 -1.62
CA SER A 41 8.99 0.00 -0.40
C SER A 41 8.09 0.63 0.67
N ILE A 42 8.65 0.77 1.88
CA ILE A 42 8.10 1.59 2.95
C ILE A 42 8.88 2.91 3.00
N SER A 43 8.17 4.03 3.22
CA SER A 43 8.80 5.33 3.46
C SER A 43 9.78 5.27 4.63
N LYS A 44 10.88 6.04 4.55
CA LYS A 44 11.81 6.24 5.67
C LYS A 44 11.14 6.80 6.93
N THR A 45 10.04 7.53 6.77
CA THR A 45 9.23 8.05 7.90
C THR A 45 8.39 6.98 8.59
N GLY A 46 8.28 5.78 8.01
CA GLY A 46 7.38 4.72 8.48
C GLY A 46 5.90 4.94 8.14
N GLN A 47 5.53 6.13 7.67
CA GLN A 47 4.18 6.46 7.22
C GLN A 47 3.89 5.82 5.86
N LEU A 48 2.73 5.17 5.73
CA LEU A 48 2.41 4.36 4.54
C LEU A 48 1.94 5.21 3.35
N GLN A 49 1.46 6.42 3.60
CA GLN A 49 1.02 7.34 2.56
C GLN A 49 2.17 8.09 1.88
N ASN A 50 3.30 8.29 2.56
CA ASN A 50 4.34 9.19 2.07
C ASN A 50 5.12 8.63 0.88
N GLY A 51 5.55 9.53 -0.01
CA GLY A 51 6.52 9.26 -1.07
C GLY A 51 5.87 8.67 -2.32
N ILE A 52 6.51 7.66 -2.92
CA ILE A 52 6.13 7.11 -4.24
C ILE A 52 4.83 6.26 -4.25
N ALA A 53 4.03 6.30 -3.18
CA ALA A 53 2.80 5.53 -3.07
C ALA A 53 1.65 6.19 -3.79
N THR A 54 0.65 5.39 -4.16
CA THR A 54 -0.71 5.87 -4.05
C THR A 54 -1.05 6.08 -2.56
N HIS A 55 -1.13 7.33 -2.12
CA HIS A 55 -1.24 7.75 -0.70
C HIS A 55 -2.23 6.95 0.14
N CYS A 56 -3.43 6.74 -0.38
CA CYS A 56 -4.52 6.07 0.32
C CYS A 56 -4.53 4.55 0.15
N TYR A 57 -3.61 3.95 -0.61
CA TYR A 57 -3.72 2.55 -1.01
C TYR A 57 -3.80 1.60 0.20
N ALA A 58 -2.90 1.74 1.16
CA ALA A 58 -2.90 0.90 2.36
C ALA A 58 -4.19 1.08 3.18
N SER A 59 -4.71 2.31 3.28
CA SER A 59 -5.95 2.63 3.98
C SER A 59 -7.19 2.10 3.26
N ASP A 60 -7.23 2.16 1.92
CA ASP A 60 -8.32 1.61 1.12
C ASP A 60 -8.37 0.08 1.25
N ILE A 61 -7.22 -0.59 1.18
CA ILE A 61 -7.13 -2.03 1.44
C ILE A 61 -7.61 -2.36 2.86
N ALA A 62 -7.19 -1.59 3.87
CA ALA A 62 -7.66 -1.77 5.24
C ALA A 62 -9.19 -1.67 5.35
N ASN A 63 -9.77 -0.60 4.79
CA ASN A 63 -11.22 -0.38 4.79
C ASN A 63 -11.97 -1.52 4.11
N ARG A 64 -11.50 -2.00 2.96
CA ARG A 64 -12.11 -3.13 2.25
C ARG A 64 -12.07 -4.41 3.07
N LEU A 65 -10.93 -4.71 3.71
CA LEU A 65 -10.76 -5.89 4.55
C LEU A 65 -11.61 -5.84 5.83
N THR A 66 -11.92 -4.64 6.33
CA THR A 66 -12.82 -4.44 7.49
C THR A 66 -14.29 -4.24 7.10
N GLY A 67 -14.65 -4.39 5.83
CA GLY A 67 -16.04 -4.25 5.35
C GLY A 67 -16.54 -2.81 5.16
N TRP A 68 -15.67 -1.82 5.29
CA TRP A 68 -15.98 -0.40 5.07
C TRP A 68 -15.86 -0.03 3.58
N VAL A 69 -16.73 -0.62 2.75
CA VAL A 69 -16.67 -0.48 1.28
C VAL A 69 -17.59 0.61 0.71
N ASN A 70 -18.63 0.99 1.45
CA ASN A 70 -19.66 1.93 0.97
C ASN A 70 -19.57 3.32 1.64
N ALA A 71 -18.65 3.50 2.59
CA ALA A 71 -18.46 4.78 3.25
C ALA A 71 -17.84 5.79 2.28
N ARG A 72 -18.21 7.07 2.41
CA ARG A 72 -17.57 8.14 1.65
C ARG A 72 -16.07 8.13 1.98
N ASN A 73 -15.25 7.89 0.97
CA ASN A 73 -13.79 7.86 1.09
C ASN A 73 -13.17 9.09 0.42
N GLY A 74 -11.93 9.40 0.81
CA GLY A 74 -11.13 10.47 0.25
C GLY A 74 -9.67 10.07 0.23
N CYS A 75 -8.97 10.41 -0.85
CA CYS A 75 -7.53 10.19 -1.00
C CYS A 75 -6.88 11.56 -1.11
N ASN A 76 -6.40 12.08 0.01
CA ASN A 76 -5.72 13.37 0.04
C ASN A 76 -4.21 13.14 0.09
N CYS A 77 -3.47 14.03 -0.57
CA CYS A 77 -2.03 14.08 -0.49
C CYS A 77 -1.60 14.48 0.92
N ASP A 78 -0.36 14.13 1.29
CA ASP A 78 0.31 14.83 2.38
C ASP A 78 0.52 16.32 2.04
N GLY A 79 1.11 17.10 2.96
CA GLY A 79 1.34 18.53 2.75
C GLY A 79 2.23 18.90 1.56
N ASN A 80 2.74 17.94 0.79
CA ASN A 80 3.53 18.15 -0.41
C ASN A 80 2.73 17.73 -1.67
N PRO A 81 2.20 18.68 -2.48
CA PRO A 81 1.42 18.36 -3.68
C PRO A 81 2.14 17.48 -4.70
N GLY A 82 3.48 17.51 -4.75
CA GLY A 82 4.27 16.67 -5.66
C GLY A 82 4.40 15.20 -5.23
N SER A 83 3.89 14.85 -4.05
CA SER A 83 3.90 13.46 -3.55
C SER A 83 2.74 12.65 -4.12
N CYS A 84 1.66 13.29 -4.59
CA CYS A 84 0.61 12.65 -5.38
C CYS A 84 1.02 12.73 -6.83
N GLY A 85 1.03 11.60 -7.55
CA GLY A 85 1.36 11.53 -8.98
C GLY A 85 0.37 12.24 -9.92
N ILE A 86 -0.14 13.42 -9.55
CA ILE A 86 -0.83 14.36 -10.42
C ILE A 86 0.05 15.60 -10.53
N THR A 87 0.89 15.63 -11.56
CA THR A 87 1.36 16.89 -12.14
C THR A 87 0.13 17.70 -12.49
N THR A 88 -0.06 18.83 -11.80
CA THR A 88 -0.97 19.88 -12.25
C THR A 88 -0.56 20.30 -13.66
N ASN A 89 -1.56 20.47 -14.53
CA ASN A 89 -1.44 20.87 -15.94
C ASN A 89 -0.39 21.96 -16.20
#